data_AF-A0A1Y3CGI9-F1
#
_entry.id   AF-A0A1Y3CGI9-F1
#
_cell.length_a   1.000
_cell.length_b   1.000
_cell.length_c   1.000
_cell.angle_alpha   90.00
_cell.angle_beta   90.00
_cell.angle_gamma   90.00
#
_symmetry.space_group_name_H-M   'P 1'
#
loop_
_entity.id
_entity.type
_entity.pdbx_description
1 polymer ?
#
loop_
_entity_poly.entity_id
_entity_poly.type
_entity_poly.pdbx_seq_one_letter_code
_entity_poly.pdbx_strand_id
1 'polypeptide(L)'
;MTQTAQHQYIIQTSTLENSLSYLFSPFINAILNQKTIYIAPRQNIVEHVYAEYFRLDALKLNKCQTLIEMDMDLDLVSSEFNATEFRIYALAKALLDPNCQHIFLIGQSGLDAGIKQQIAEMAKIKIDEIKIRQEHFNLNLIDFKTLFWKKKSEDSAELCKSITQANAPLISQQFNMKLHDAERLIDDLMYSEHLLEKLSVFGEFTETIFKHTFKSEKEVYS
;
A
#
# COMPACT_ATOMS: atom_id res chain seq x y z
N MET A 1 -22.22 12.96 -15.75
CA MET A 1 -21.14 12.08 -16.25
C MET A 1 -20.35 11.62 -15.04
N THR A 2 -20.60 10.42 -14.55
CA THR A 2 -19.82 9.82 -13.46
C THR A 2 -18.41 9.56 -14.00
N GLN A 3 -17.44 10.33 -13.53
CA GLN A 3 -16.03 10.10 -13.81
C GLN A 3 -15.70 8.72 -13.23
N THR A 4 -15.50 7.72 -14.08
CA THR A 4 -15.06 6.39 -13.62
C THR A 4 -13.70 6.59 -12.96
N ALA A 5 -13.63 6.38 -11.65
CA ALA A 5 -12.41 6.60 -10.89
C ALA A 5 -11.32 5.67 -11.43
N GLN A 6 -10.25 6.25 -11.97
CA GLN A 6 -9.11 5.50 -12.50
C GLN A 6 -8.36 4.86 -11.34
N HIS A 7 -8.01 3.58 -11.47
CA HIS A 7 -7.29 2.85 -10.43
C HIS A 7 -5.81 2.70 -10.80
N GLN A 8 -4.99 2.75 -9.76
CA GLN A 8 -3.60 2.35 -9.83
C GLN A 8 -3.38 1.14 -8.93
N TYR A 9 -2.58 0.20 -9.41
CA TYR A 9 -2.18 -0.97 -8.63
C TYR A 9 -0.74 -0.79 -8.19
N ILE A 10 -0.47 -1.07 -6.92
CA ILE A 10 0.89 -1.21 -6.40
C ILE A 10 1.03 -2.66 -5.95
N ILE A 11 1.84 -3.42 -6.65
CA ILE A 11 2.09 -4.84 -6.36
C ILE A 11 3.48 -4.95 -5.76
N GLN A 12 3.54 -5.26 -4.47
CA GLN A 12 4.79 -5.50 -3.77
C GLN A 12 5.08 -7.00 -3.70
N THR A 13 6.06 -7.45 -4.48
CA THR A 13 6.36 -8.88 -4.67
C THR A 13 7.03 -9.55 -3.48
N SER A 14 7.62 -8.77 -2.58
CA SER A 14 8.20 -9.23 -1.32
C SER A 14 8.03 -8.15 -0.28
N THR A 15 7.64 -8.55 0.94
CA THR A 15 7.50 -7.66 2.10
C THR A 15 8.61 -7.87 3.14
N LEU A 16 9.67 -8.63 2.81
CA LEU A 16 10.83 -8.80 3.68
C LEU A 16 11.49 -7.44 4.01
N GLU A 17 12.21 -7.38 5.15
CA GLU A 17 12.65 -6.15 5.85
C GLU A 17 13.17 -5.02 4.94
N ASN A 18 13.89 -5.36 3.87
CA ASN A 18 14.44 -4.41 2.89
C ASN A 18 13.39 -3.68 2.04
N SER A 19 12.09 -3.93 2.25
CA SER A 19 10.98 -3.35 1.48
C SER A 19 9.88 -2.76 2.35
N LEU A 20 10.14 -2.64 3.66
CA LEU A 20 9.21 -2.09 4.66
C LEU A 20 8.65 -0.72 4.25
N SER A 21 9.50 0.12 3.67
CA SER A 21 9.20 1.50 3.29
C SER A 21 8.02 1.60 2.31
N TYR A 22 7.78 0.55 1.53
CA TYR A 22 6.68 0.47 0.57
C TYR A 22 5.34 0.04 1.18
N LEU A 23 5.32 -0.44 2.43
CA LEU A 23 4.07 -0.64 3.17
C LEU A 23 3.29 0.67 3.36
N PHE A 24 3.98 1.82 3.29
CA PHE A 24 3.36 3.14 3.43
C PHE A 24 2.93 3.76 2.10
N SER A 25 3.29 3.16 0.96
CA SER A 25 2.86 3.61 -0.38
C SER A 25 1.35 3.83 -0.51
N PRO A 26 0.45 2.92 -0.07
CA PRO A 26 -0.99 3.13 -0.20
C PRO A 26 -1.50 4.36 0.58
N PHE A 27 -0.94 4.66 1.76
CA PHE A 27 -1.34 5.82 2.56
C PHE A 27 -0.84 7.14 1.98
N ILE A 28 0.40 7.16 1.48
CA ILE A 28 0.96 8.31 0.75
C ILE A 28 0.04 8.62 -0.44
N ASN A 29 -0.33 7.60 -1.21
CA ASN A 29 -1.21 7.75 -2.36
C ASN A 29 -2.62 8.24 -1.97
N ALA A 30 -3.19 7.73 -0.89
CA ALA A 30 -4.49 8.17 -0.40
C ALA A 30 -4.50 9.66 -0.03
N ILE A 31 -3.42 10.19 0.54
CA ILE A 31 -3.30 11.64 0.84
C ILE A 31 -3.17 12.45 -0.45
N LEU A 32 -2.47 11.91 -1.45
CA LEU A 32 -2.32 12.53 -2.76
C LEU A 32 -3.57 12.36 -3.66
N ASN A 33 -4.67 11.84 -3.11
CA ASN A 33 -5.95 11.57 -3.79
C ASN A 33 -5.78 10.65 -5.00
N GLN A 34 -5.00 9.58 -4.82
CA GLN A 34 -4.71 8.59 -5.85
C GLN A 34 -5.34 7.27 -5.45
N LYS A 35 -6.41 6.89 -6.16
CA LYS A 35 -7.13 5.65 -5.88
C LYS A 35 -6.24 4.44 -6.15
N THR A 36 -5.80 3.81 -5.08
CA THR A 36 -4.72 2.82 -5.11
C THR A 36 -5.18 1.49 -4.52
N ILE A 37 -4.95 0.42 -5.28
CA ILE A 37 -5.13 -0.96 -4.83
C ILE A 37 -3.73 -1.53 -4.59
N TYR A 38 -3.40 -1.71 -3.32
CA TYR A 38 -2.11 -2.23 -2.89
C TYR A 38 -2.21 -3.72 -2.61
N ILE A 39 -1.42 -4.53 -3.33
CA ILE A 39 -1.40 -5.98 -3.21
C ILE A 39 -0.04 -6.40 -2.67
N ALA A 40 -0.03 -7.11 -1.55
CA ALA A 40 1.20 -7.60 -0.94
C ALA A 40 1.00 -8.94 -0.22
N PRO A 41 2.05 -9.76 -0.06
CA PRO A 41 2.01 -10.93 0.80
C PRO A 41 1.82 -10.55 2.26
N ARG A 42 0.88 -11.18 2.94
CA ARG A 42 0.62 -11.03 4.38
C ARG A 42 1.68 -11.79 5.19
N GLN A 43 2.87 -11.21 5.27
CA GLN A 43 3.99 -11.71 6.08
C GLN A 43 3.97 -11.09 7.49
N ASN A 44 4.69 -11.70 8.44
CA ASN A 44 4.73 -11.27 9.85
C ASN A 44 5.01 -9.77 10.03
N ILE A 45 5.88 -9.19 9.20
CA ILE A 45 6.22 -7.77 9.29
C ILE A 45 5.06 -6.85 8.91
N VAL A 46 4.24 -7.25 7.93
CA VAL A 46 3.02 -6.52 7.58
C VAL A 46 2.08 -6.51 8.77
N GLU A 47 1.94 -7.65 9.45
CA GLU A 47 1.11 -7.75 10.65
C GLU A 47 1.65 -6.90 11.79
N HIS A 48 2.96 -6.92 12.02
CA HIS A 48 3.61 -6.14 13.06
C HIS A 48 3.42 -4.63 12.87
N VAL A 49 3.53 -4.13 11.63
CA VAL A 49 3.45 -2.69 11.34
C VAL A 49 2.00 -2.22 11.28
N TYR A 50 1.15 -2.90 10.52
CA TYR A 50 -0.22 -2.43 10.30
C TYR A 50 -1.12 -2.63 11.52
N ALA A 51 -0.86 -3.62 12.38
CA ALA A 51 -1.65 -3.82 13.59
C ALA A 51 -1.54 -2.66 14.59
N GLU A 52 -0.51 -1.83 14.49
CA GLU A 52 -0.37 -0.62 15.30
C GLU A 52 -1.32 0.51 14.88
N TYR A 53 -1.84 0.45 13.65
CA TYR A 53 -2.70 1.49 13.09
C TYR A 53 -4.16 1.05 12.91
N PHE A 54 -4.41 -0.22 12.59
CA PHE A 54 -5.76 -0.71 12.28
C PHE A 54 -5.92 -2.22 12.45
N ARG A 55 -7.17 -2.71 12.52
CA ARG A 55 -7.46 -4.14 12.64
C ARG A 55 -7.41 -4.85 11.29
N LEU A 56 -6.42 -5.72 11.10
CA LEU A 56 -6.25 -6.53 9.89
C LEU A 56 -7.36 -7.55 9.65
N ASP A 57 -8.03 -8.01 10.70
CA ASP A 57 -9.14 -8.96 10.55
C ASP A 57 -10.37 -8.30 9.92
N ALA A 58 -10.56 -7.00 10.14
CA ALA A 58 -11.63 -6.25 9.49
C ALA A 58 -11.46 -6.18 7.96
N LEU A 59 -10.21 -6.22 7.46
CA LEU A 59 -9.94 -6.25 6.03
C LEU A 59 -10.47 -7.51 5.35
N LYS A 60 -10.45 -8.66 6.06
CA LYS A 60 -11.02 -9.92 5.56
C LYS A 60 -12.55 -9.92 5.53
N LEU A 61 -13.16 -9.17 6.45
CA LEU A 61 -14.62 -9.10 6.61
C LEU A 61 -15.27 -8.14 5.60
N ASN A 62 -14.52 -7.18 5.08
CA ASN A 62 -15.06 -6.13 4.22
C ASN A 62 -15.22 -6.61 2.77
N LYS A 63 -16.38 -7.15 2.43
CA LYS A 63 -16.79 -7.37 1.03
C LYS A 63 -17.35 -6.08 0.44
N CYS A 64 -16.49 -5.33 -0.26
CA CYS A 64 -16.85 -4.36 -1.30
C CYS A 64 -17.97 -3.34 -1.00
N GLN A 65 -17.72 -2.33 -0.14
CA GLN A 65 -18.38 -1.02 -0.39
C GLN A 65 -17.74 0.24 0.21
N THR A 66 -16.86 0.16 1.20
CA THR A 66 -16.41 1.39 1.91
C THR A 66 -14.95 1.79 1.71
N LEU A 67 -14.09 0.90 1.19
CA LEU A 67 -12.70 1.25 0.82
C LEU A 67 -12.65 2.25 -0.36
N ILE A 68 -13.76 2.40 -1.08
CA ILE A 68 -13.93 3.40 -2.13
C ILE A 68 -13.85 4.83 -1.57
N GLU A 69 -14.28 5.08 -0.32
CA GLU A 69 -14.30 6.41 0.28
C GLU A 69 -12.92 6.87 0.77
N MET A 70 -11.95 5.96 0.86
CA MET A 70 -10.60 6.24 1.37
C MET A 70 -9.52 6.22 0.29
N ASP A 71 -9.91 6.12 -0.98
CA ASP A 71 -9.02 6.02 -2.15
C ASP A 71 -7.94 4.93 -1.99
N MET A 72 -8.20 3.92 -1.17
CA MET A 72 -7.21 2.91 -0.77
C MET A 72 -7.88 1.56 -0.55
N ASP A 73 -7.34 0.52 -1.19
CA ASP A 73 -7.67 -0.88 -0.95
C ASP A 73 -6.38 -1.64 -0.61
N LEU A 74 -6.43 -2.45 0.44
CA LEU A 74 -5.30 -3.25 0.93
C LEU A 74 -5.64 -4.74 0.75
N ASP A 75 -5.05 -5.35 -0.28
CA ASP A 75 -5.17 -6.77 -0.56
C ASP A 75 -3.95 -7.53 -0.04
N LEU A 76 -4.08 -8.00 1.21
CA LEU A 76 -3.04 -8.74 1.90
C LEU A 76 -3.24 -10.25 1.68
N VAL A 77 -2.53 -10.77 0.68
CA VAL A 77 -2.66 -12.14 0.20
C VAL A 77 -2.07 -13.14 1.19
N SER A 78 -2.75 -14.26 1.39
CA SER A 78 -2.30 -15.34 2.30
C SER A 78 -0.86 -15.77 2.03
N SER A 79 -0.11 -16.04 3.10
CA SER A 79 1.26 -16.59 3.03
C SER A 79 1.32 -18.03 2.51
N GLU A 80 0.16 -18.68 2.31
CA GLU A 80 0.04 -19.99 1.65
C GLU A 80 0.38 -19.92 0.15
N PHE A 81 0.23 -18.75 -0.48
CA PHE A 81 0.61 -18.55 -1.87
C PHE A 81 2.14 -18.56 -1.98
N ASN A 82 2.68 -19.39 -2.85
CA ASN A 82 4.07 -19.27 -3.23
C ASN A 82 4.31 -18.01 -4.10
N ALA A 83 5.57 -17.62 -4.30
CA ALA A 83 5.91 -16.40 -5.01
C ALA A 83 5.34 -16.33 -6.45
N THR A 84 5.22 -17.47 -7.13
CA THR A 84 4.65 -17.52 -8.50
C THR A 84 3.15 -17.38 -8.48
N GLU A 85 2.47 -18.09 -7.58
CA GLU A 85 1.02 -17.98 -7.39
C GLU A 85 0.62 -16.55 -7.02
N PHE A 86 1.36 -15.91 -6.10
CA PHE A 86 1.14 -14.52 -5.73
C PHE A 86 1.24 -13.58 -6.93
N ARG A 87 2.30 -13.71 -7.74
CA ARG A 87 2.49 -12.87 -8.94
C ARG A 87 1.36 -13.03 -9.93
N ILE A 88 0.93 -14.27 -10.20
CA ILE A 88 -0.18 -14.56 -11.12
C ILE A 88 -1.47 -13.95 -10.58
N TYR A 89 -1.76 -14.16 -9.29
CA TYR A 89 -2.94 -13.59 -8.65
C TYR A 89 -2.96 -12.06 -8.74
N ALA A 90 -1.88 -11.40 -8.34
CA ALA A 90 -1.81 -9.94 -8.31
C ALA A 90 -1.92 -9.32 -9.70
N LEU A 91 -1.22 -9.88 -10.70
CA LEU A 91 -1.31 -9.43 -12.08
C LEU A 91 -2.70 -9.70 -12.67
N ALA A 92 -3.27 -10.88 -12.43
CA ALA A 92 -4.61 -11.20 -12.92
C ALA A 92 -5.65 -10.25 -12.31
N LYS A 93 -5.59 -9.98 -11.01
CA LYS A 93 -6.50 -9.03 -10.34
C LYS A 93 -6.41 -7.63 -10.97
N ALA A 94 -5.20 -7.14 -11.20
CA ALA A 94 -4.99 -5.82 -11.81
C ALA A 94 -5.46 -5.77 -13.27
N LEU A 95 -5.12 -6.78 -14.07
CA LEU A 95 -5.45 -6.84 -15.50
C LEU A 95 -6.95 -7.08 -15.77
N LEU A 96 -7.66 -7.69 -14.82
CA LEU A 96 -9.11 -7.90 -14.89
C LEU A 96 -9.93 -6.70 -14.40
N ASP A 97 -9.29 -5.69 -13.81
CA ASP A 97 -9.97 -4.46 -13.41
C ASP A 97 -10.10 -3.51 -14.60
N PRO A 98 -11.32 -3.25 -15.10
CA PRO A 98 -11.53 -2.40 -16.27
C PRO A 98 -11.15 -0.93 -16.02
N ASN A 99 -10.95 -0.52 -14.77
CA ASN A 99 -10.53 0.84 -14.41
C ASN A 99 -9.03 0.95 -14.13
N CYS A 100 -8.28 -0.16 -14.19
CA CYS A 100 -6.84 -0.14 -14.03
C CYS A 100 -6.18 0.63 -15.19
N GLN A 101 -5.33 1.60 -14.86
CA GLN A 101 -4.55 2.35 -15.84
C GLN A 101 -3.05 2.20 -15.67
N HIS A 102 -2.61 1.89 -14.45
CA HIS A 102 -1.20 1.80 -14.12
C HIS A 102 -0.97 0.70 -13.08
N ILE A 103 -0.02 -0.18 -13.35
CA ILE A 103 0.52 -1.15 -12.40
C ILE A 103 1.96 -0.76 -12.07
N PHE A 104 2.24 -0.49 -10.80
CA PHE A 104 3.59 -0.41 -10.27
C PHE A 104 3.99 -1.74 -9.65
N LEU A 105 5.09 -2.30 -10.12
CA LEU A 105 5.68 -3.54 -9.60
C LEU A 105 6.87 -3.19 -8.71
N ILE A 106 6.74 -3.39 -7.41
CA ILE A 106 7.82 -3.17 -6.44
C ILE A 106 8.58 -4.48 -6.25
N GLY A 107 9.88 -4.44 -6.56
CA GLY A 107 10.76 -5.60 -6.53
C GLY A 107 10.89 -6.29 -7.89
N GLN A 108 11.36 -7.53 -7.87
CA GLN A 108 11.55 -8.29 -9.11
C GLN A 108 10.21 -8.87 -9.56
N SER A 109 9.63 -8.27 -10.61
CA SER A 109 8.42 -8.75 -11.27
C SER A 109 8.54 -10.19 -11.77
N GLY A 110 9.77 -10.62 -12.11
CA GLY A 110 10.02 -11.89 -12.78
C GLY A 110 9.50 -11.92 -14.22
N LEU A 111 9.05 -10.78 -14.75
CA LEU A 111 8.60 -10.62 -16.13
C LEU A 111 9.74 -10.14 -17.00
N ASP A 112 9.94 -10.79 -18.14
CA ASP A 112 10.80 -10.27 -19.19
C ASP A 112 10.29 -8.92 -19.70
N ALA A 113 11.20 -8.02 -20.09
CA ALA A 113 10.85 -6.68 -20.53
C ALA A 113 9.95 -6.69 -21.78
N GLY A 114 10.16 -7.64 -22.71
CA GLY A 114 9.32 -7.80 -23.90
C GLY A 114 7.92 -8.28 -23.56
N ILE A 115 7.79 -9.24 -22.64
CA ILE A 115 6.49 -9.72 -22.16
C ILE A 115 5.72 -8.62 -21.44
N LYS A 116 6.40 -7.86 -20.56
CA LYS A 116 5.79 -6.72 -19.86
C LYS A 116 5.24 -5.68 -20.86
N GLN A 117 5.99 -5.35 -21.90
CA GLN A 117 5.53 -4.43 -22.94
C GLN A 117 4.31 -4.98 -23.69
N GLN A 118 4.32 -6.26 -24.07
CA GLN A 118 3.18 -6.89 -24.74
C GLN A 118 1.91 -6.86 -23.88
N ILE A 119 2.02 -7.15 -22.58
CA ILE A 119 0.90 -7.08 -21.63
C ILE A 119 0.38 -5.64 -21.55
N ALA A 120 1.27 -4.67 -21.37
CA ALA A 120 0.93 -3.25 -21.28
C ALA A 120 0.18 -2.75 -22.53
N GLU A 121 0.67 -3.10 -23.73
CA GLU A 121 0.05 -2.74 -25.01
C GLU A 121 -1.31 -3.41 -25.20
N MET A 122 -1.41 -4.71 -24.90
CA MET A 122 -2.65 -5.48 -25.02
C MET A 122 -3.74 -4.97 -24.09
N ALA A 123 -3.40 -4.74 -22.82
CA ALA A 123 -4.33 -4.25 -21.81
C ALA A 123 -4.53 -2.73 -21.85
N LYS A 124 -3.73 -1.99 -22.65
CA LYS A 124 -3.73 -0.52 -22.75
C LYS A 124 -3.51 0.17 -21.40
N ILE A 125 -2.58 -0.37 -20.61
CA ILE A 125 -2.18 0.16 -19.30
C ILE A 125 -0.68 0.45 -19.29
N LYS A 126 -0.23 1.21 -18.29
CA LYS A 126 1.20 1.34 -17.98
C LYS A 126 1.63 0.27 -16.98
N ILE A 127 2.85 -0.23 -17.12
CA ILE A 127 3.46 -1.15 -16.16
C ILE A 127 4.89 -0.70 -15.89
N ASP A 128 5.12 -0.11 -14.72
CA ASP A 128 6.42 0.38 -14.29
C ASP A 128 6.99 -0.47 -13.16
N GLU A 129 8.32 -0.63 -13.14
CA GLU A 129 9.02 -1.35 -12.08
C GLU A 129 9.76 -0.39 -11.16
N ILE A 130 9.54 -0.55 -9.86
CA ILE A 130 10.24 0.17 -8.81
C ILE A 130 11.28 -0.76 -8.21
N LYS A 131 12.55 -0.38 -8.38
CA LYS A 131 13.67 -1.11 -7.77
C LYS A 131 13.64 -0.92 -6.27
N ILE A 132 13.64 -2.04 -5.53
CA ILE A 132 13.76 -2.02 -4.08
C ILE A 132 15.12 -1.45 -3.70
N ARG A 133 15.09 -0.45 -2.81
CA ARG A 133 16.28 0.06 -2.16
C ARG A 133 16.66 -0.87 -1.01
N GLN A 134 17.91 -1.33 -0.96
CA GLN A 134 18.37 -2.15 0.15
C GLN A 134 18.62 -1.27 1.38
N GLU A 135 17.77 -1.42 2.38
CA GLU A 135 17.87 -0.74 3.65
C GLU A 135 17.65 -1.75 4.77
N HIS A 136 18.41 -1.62 5.85
CA HIS A 136 18.31 -2.53 6.99
C HIS A 136 17.88 -1.72 8.19
N PHE A 137 16.69 -2.03 8.72
CA PHE A 137 16.18 -1.43 9.94
C PHE A 137 16.16 -2.46 11.05
N ASN A 138 16.64 -2.09 12.23
CA ASN A 138 16.34 -2.88 13.41
C ASN A 138 14.92 -2.56 13.86
N LEU A 139 13.97 -3.36 13.39
CA LEU A 139 12.53 -3.18 13.64
C LEU A 139 12.19 -3.14 15.13
N ASN A 140 12.99 -3.78 15.99
CA ASN A 140 12.79 -3.77 17.44
C ASN A 140 13.05 -2.41 18.10
N LEU A 141 13.75 -1.50 17.42
CA LEU A 141 14.03 -0.15 17.91
C LEU A 141 12.98 0.87 17.44
N ILE A 142 12.15 0.48 16.47
CA ILE A 142 11.16 1.37 15.88
C ILE A 142 9.85 1.27 16.65
N ASP A 143 9.43 2.39 17.22
CA ASP A 143 8.06 2.55 17.72
C ASP A 143 7.13 2.97 16.56
N PHE A 144 6.50 1.98 15.92
CA PHE A 144 5.59 2.22 14.80
C PHE A 144 4.38 3.07 15.22
N LYS A 145 3.90 2.95 16.45
CA LYS A 145 2.76 3.73 16.94
C LYS A 145 3.03 5.24 16.92
N THR A 146 4.29 5.63 17.14
CA THR A 146 4.70 7.04 17.20
C THR A 146 5.46 7.50 15.96
N LEU A 147 5.59 6.65 14.94
CA LEU A 147 6.37 6.89 13.72
C LEU A 147 6.06 8.24 13.06
N PHE A 148 4.79 8.60 12.93
CA PHE A 148 4.35 9.82 12.24
C PHE A 148 4.09 11.01 13.17
N TRP A 149 4.51 10.94 14.43
CA TRP A 149 4.36 12.08 15.34
C TRP A 149 5.25 13.25 14.92
N LYS A 150 4.87 14.45 15.37
CA LYS A 150 5.62 15.68 15.11
C LYS A 150 7.03 15.63 15.72
N LYS A 151 7.16 15.04 16.91
CA LYS A 151 8.45 14.78 17.55
C LYS A 151 8.80 13.30 17.35
N LYS A 152 9.86 13.04 16.60
CA LYS A 152 10.35 11.69 16.27
C LYS A 152 11.60 11.37 17.08
N SER A 153 11.81 10.09 17.39
CA SER A 153 13.12 9.58 17.78
C SER A 153 14.07 9.61 16.57
N GLU A 154 15.36 9.37 16.81
CA GLU A 154 16.35 9.23 15.74
C GLU A 154 15.97 8.09 14.79
N ASP A 155 15.60 6.91 15.33
CA ASP A 155 15.19 5.74 14.55
C ASP A 155 13.93 6.00 13.70
N SER A 156 12.91 6.65 14.28
CA SER A 156 11.68 6.99 13.54
C SER A 156 11.94 8.03 12.45
N ALA A 157 12.83 9.00 12.70
CA ALA A 157 13.22 9.99 11.69
C ALA A 157 13.99 9.34 10.53
N GLU A 158 14.89 8.40 10.83
CA GLU A 158 15.62 7.64 9.83
C GLU A 158 14.69 6.78 8.98
N LEU A 159 13.74 6.08 9.61
CA LEU A 159 12.74 5.31 8.88
C LEU A 159 11.85 6.21 8.00
N CYS A 160 11.39 7.37 8.49
CA CYS A 160 10.62 8.30 7.65
C CYS A 160 11.41 8.77 6.43
N LYS A 161 12.70 9.08 6.58
CA LYS A 161 13.57 9.44 5.45
C LYS A 161 13.69 8.30 4.45
N SER A 162 13.80 7.07 4.93
CA SER A 162 13.81 5.87 4.08
C SER A 162 12.49 5.68 3.34
N ILE A 163 11.34 5.84 4.01
CA ILE A 163 10.01 5.83 3.41
C ILE A 163 9.94 6.86 2.28
N THR A 164 10.34 8.10 2.55
CA THR A 164 10.40 9.18 1.57
C THR A 164 11.21 8.79 0.33
N GLN A 165 12.44 8.35 0.53
CA GLN A 165 13.37 8.04 -0.56
C GLN A 165 12.97 6.80 -1.36
N ALA A 166 12.44 5.76 -0.69
CA ALA A 166 11.97 4.55 -1.35
C ALA A 166 10.74 4.82 -2.23
N ASN A 167 9.83 5.69 -1.79
CA ASN A 167 8.58 6.01 -2.49
C ASN A 167 8.73 7.10 -3.55
N ALA A 168 9.79 7.92 -3.50
CA ALA A 168 10.00 9.01 -4.45
C ALA A 168 9.99 8.59 -5.93
N PRO A 169 10.60 7.46 -6.35
CA PRO A 169 10.51 6.99 -7.74
C PRO A 169 9.08 6.68 -8.18
N LEU A 170 8.28 6.07 -7.31
CA LEU A 170 6.87 5.74 -7.59
C LEU A 170 6.07 7.02 -7.81
N ILE A 171 6.15 7.98 -6.87
CA ILE A 171 5.44 9.26 -6.98
C ILE A 171 5.95 10.10 -8.17
N SER A 172 7.26 10.09 -8.44
CA SER A 172 7.85 10.77 -9.59
C SER A 172 7.26 10.27 -10.91
N GLN A 173 7.16 8.95 -11.10
CA GLN A 173 6.57 8.35 -12.30
C GLN A 173 5.06 8.60 -12.40
N GLN A 174 4.36 8.50 -11.28
CA GLN A 174 2.92 8.67 -11.21
C GLN A 174 2.46 10.07 -11.61
N PHE A 175 3.16 11.10 -11.14
CA PHE A 175 2.82 12.50 -11.40
C PHE A 175 3.66 13.14 -12.52
N ASN A 176 4.55 12.37 -13.14
CA ASN A 176 5.49 12.86 -14.15
C ASN A 176 6.28 14.10 -13.67
N MET A 177 6.77 14.04 -12.42
CA MET A 177 7.54 15.10 -11.78
C MET A 177 8.98 14.67 -11.55
N LYS A 178 9.89 15.62 -11.30
CA LYS A 178 11.30 15.29 -11.01
C LYS A 178 11.40 14.53 -9.70
N LEU A 179 12.35 13.60 -9.62
CA LEU A 179 12.57 12.78 -8.43
C LEU A 179 12.76 13.62 -7.15
N HIS A 180 13.53 14.70 -7.22
CA HIS A 180 13.74 15.62 -6.10
C HIS A 180 12.42 16.26 -5.60
N ASP A 181 11.53 16.62 -6.53
CA ASP A 181 10.26 17.25 -6.18
C ASP A 181 9.32 16.23 -5.54
N ALA A 182 9.37 14.97 -6.00
CA ALA A 182 8.66 13.85 -5.38
C ALA A 182 9.21 13.53 -3.98
N GLU A 183 10.53 13.51 -3.80
CA GLU A 183 11.17 13.28 -2.49
C GLU A 183 10.74 14.37 -1.49
N ARG A 184 10.80 15.64 -1.88
CA ARG A 184 10.36 16.75 -1.03
C ARG A 184 8.86 16.65 -0.69
N LEU A 185 8.02 16.33 -1.67
CA LEU A 185 6.59 16.16 -1.44
C LEU A 185 6.31 15.09 -0.39
N ILE A 186 6.96 13.92 -0.50
CA ILE A 186 6.74 12.84 0.47
C ILE A 186 7.34 13.20 1.84
N ASP A 187 8.50 13.87 1.87
CA ASP A 187 9.09 14.34 3.13
C ASP A 187 8.12 15.26 3.87
N ASP A 188 7.53 16.24 3.17
CA ASP A 188 6.52 17.14 3.73
C ASP A 188 5.32 16.34 4.28
N LEU A 189 4.91 15.24 3.63
CA LEU A 189 3.85 14.35 4.12
C LEU A 189 4.25 13.59 5.39
N MET A 190 5.49 13.11 5.50
CA MET A 190 5.98 12.37 6.68
C MET A 190 6.02 13.22 7.96
N TYR A 191 6.05 14.55 7.82
CA TYR A 191 5.99 15.51 8.93
C TYR A 191 4.66 16.26 9.03
N SER A 192 3.72 15.98 8.15
CA SER A 192 2.36 16.52 8.21
C SER A 192 1.49 15.75 9.21
N GLU A 193 0.46 16.40 9.73
CA GLU A 193 -0.57 15.73 10.53
C GLU A 193 -1.49 14.84 9.66
N HIS A 194 -1.55 15.09 8.35
CA HIS A 194 -2.47 14.43 7.43
C HIS A 194 -2.26 12.92 7.31
N LEU A 195 -1.02 12.43 7.36
CA LEU A 195 -0.75 10.99 7.30
C LEU A 195 -1.23 10.30 8.58
N LEU A 196 -0.97 10.90 9.74
CA LEU A 196 -1.46 10.41 11.03
C LEU A 196 -3.00 10.46 11.10
N GLU A 197 -3.62 11.53 10.62
CA GLU A 197 -5.07 11.67 10.53
C GLU A 197 -5.69 10.59 9.63
N LYS A 198 -5.14 10.37 8.43
CA LYS A 198 -5.63 9.32 7.51
C LYS A 198 -5.52 7.93 8.13
N LEU A 199 -4.41 7.61 8.77
CA LEU A 199 -4.23 6.35 9.49
C LEU A 199 -5.22 6.21 10.65
N SER A 200 -5.47 7.29 11.40
CA SER A 200 -6.42 7.29 12.52
C SER A 200 -7.85 7.05 12.05
N VAL A 201 -8.29 7.74 11.00
CA VAL A 201 -9.62 7.52 10.39
C VAL A 201 -9.75 6.08 9.89
N PHE A 202 -8.70 5.54 9.27
CA PHE A 202 -8.70 4.14 8.81
C PHE A 202 -8.77 3.15 9.99
N GLY A 203 -8.05 3.43 11.08
CA GLY A 203 -8.13 2.68 12.32
C GLY A 203 -9.54 2.64 12.92
N GLU A 204 -10.16 3.80 13.12
CA GLU A 204 -11.54 3.92 13.61
C GLU A 204 -12.54 3.19 12.72
N PHE A 205 -12.34 3.27 11.41
CA PHE A 205 -13.16 2.60 10.42
C PHE A 205 -13.09 1.07 10.53
N THR A 206 -11.88 0.50 10.54
CA THR A 206 -11.69 -0.95 10.68
C THR A 206 -12.23 -1.49 12.02
N GLU A 207 -12.07 -0.73 13.10
CA GLU A 207 -12.70 -1.04 14.41
C GLU A 207 -14.23 -1.06 14.34
N THR A 208 -14.82 -0.13 13.61
CA THR A 208 -16.28 -0.04 13.43
C THR A 208 -16.82 -1.24 12.67
N ILE A 209 -16.21 -1.62 11.53
CA ILE A 209 -16.58 -2.84 10.77
C ILE A 209 -16.54 -4.06 11.67
N PHE A 210 -15.43 -4.22 12.40
CA PHE A 210 -15.23 -5.36 13.28
C PHE A 210 -16.35 -5.43 14.32
N LYS A 211 -16.62 -4.34 15.04
CA LYS A 211 -17.69 -4.30 16.05
C LYS A 211 -19.08 -4.58 15.48
N HIS A 212 -19.40 -4.07 14.29
CA HIS A 212 -20.71 -4.30 13.68
C HIS A 212 -20.89 -5.75 13.24
N THR A 213 -19.89 -6.35 12.61
CA THR A 213 -19.93 -7.75 12.16
C THR A 213 -20.11 -8.70 13.36
N PHE A 214 -19.36 -8.49 14.43
CA PHE A 214 -19.47 -9.29 15.65
C PHE A 214 -20.79 -9.06 16.41
N LYS A 215 -21.37 -7.85 16.36
CA LYS A 215 -22.71 -7.60 16.92
C LYS A 215 -23.79 -8.32 16.13
N SER A 216 -23.75 -8.27 14.79
CA SER A 216 -24.72 -8.96 13.95
C SER A 216 -24.66 -10.48 14.11
N GLU A 217 -23.49 -11.06 14.33
CA GLU A 217 -23.37 -12.51 14.58
C GLU A 217 -23.98 -12.89 15.92
N LYS A 218 -23.81 -12.09 16.98
CA LYS A 218 -24.42 -12.38 18.29
C LYS A 218 -25.95 -12.30 18.26
N GLU A 219 -26.54 -11.40 17.49
CA GLU A 219 -28.00 -11.28 17.35
C GLU A 219 -28.63 -12.43 16.56
N VAL A 220 -27.89 -13.11 15.69
CA VAL A 220 -28.37 -14.29 14.92
C VAL A 220 -28.37 -15.58 15.77
N TYR A 221 -27.54 -15.64 16.81
CA TYR A 221 -27.44 -16.78 17.74
C TYR A 221 -28.07 -16.51 19.12
N SER A 222 -28.88 -15.44 19.25
CA SER A 222 -29.68 -15.11 20.43
C SER A 222 -31.17 -15.38 20.18
#